data_AF-A0A4V6MGJ8-F1
#
_entry.id   AF-A0A4V6MGJ8-F1
#
_cell.length_a   1.000
_cell.length_b   1.000
_cell.length_c   1.000
_cell.angle_alpha   90.00
_cell.angle_beta   90.00
_cell.angle_gamma   90.00
#
_symmetry.space_group_name_H-M   'P 1'
#
loop_
_entity.id
_entity.type
_entity.pdbx_description
1 polymer ?
#
loop_
_entity_poly.entity_id
_entity_poly.type
_entity_poly.pdbx_seq_one_letter_code
_entity_poly.pdbx_strand_id
1 'polypeptide(L)'
;MRATPFPTRVILMAEYTVALPLWDRSPSPEKWFGPFEPGMLGLPAALEDRLGAWNRRFETAMDSDFEWPSDAARLTHLVDGHLLAAELQRALHDRALVLYLDDGSPAAPVPGIIEQIRLLSEEAVGVLARDIDMNEHRWTPGRAPSRVLLTPSRGGLPLVDRSPLIGMTDDRLDAHALGLPSGLVARMVRWSERWTGAGGIATPGLVDGHLLAAEIQAAVGAGVEVLFPEAGAARSAPSPELLAVADRIARLER
;
A
#
# COMPACT_ATOMS: atom_id res chain seq x y z
N MET A 1 1.86 -38.35 8.55
CA MET A 1 1.53 -37.43 7.44
C MET A 1 2.51 -36.27 7.50
N ARG A 2 3.38 -36.10 6.51
CA ARG A 2 4.18 -34.87 6.40
C ARG A 2 3.22 -33.76 5.93
N ALA A 3 3.23 -32.60 6.58
CA ALA A 3 2.46 -31.45 6.10
C ALA A 3 2.99 -31.08 4.70
N THR A 4 2.09 -30.94 3.73
CA THR A 4 2.46 -30.40 2.42
C THR A 4 3.04 -29.00 2.64
N PRO A 5 4.25 -28.70 2.18
CA PRO A 5 4.84 -27.38 2.36
C PRO A 5 3.96 -26.32 1.68
N PHE A 6 3.69 -25.22 2.37
CA PHE A 6 2.98 -24.08 1.81
C PHE A 6 3.94 -23.29 0.89
N PRO A 7 3.48 -22.75 -0.26
CA PRO A 7 4.33 -21.97 -1.14
C PRO A 7 4.85 -20.71 -0.42
N THR A 8 6.13 -20.41 -0.63
CA THR A 8 6.77 -19.17 -0.15
C THR A 8 6.64 -18.04 -1.17
N ARG A 9 6.37 -18.35 -2.44
CA ARG A 9 6.14 -17.38 -3.52
C ARG A 9 5.01 -17.85 -4.42
N VAL A 10 4.07 -16.94 -4.70
CA VAL A 10 2.96 -17.15 -5.62
C VAL A 10 3.05 -16.09 -6.70
N ILE A 11 3.03 -16.50 -7.98
CA ILE A 11 2.98 -15.56 -9.10
C ILE A 11 1.53 -15.47 -9.62
N LEU A 12 1.02 -14.26 -9.77
CA LEU A 12 -0.17 -13.92 -10.54
C LEU A 12 0.25 -13.53 -11.95
N MET A 13 -0.20 -14.30 -12.94
CA MET A 13 0.12 -14.08 -14.34
C MET A 13 -1.06 -14.53 -15.19
N ALA A 14 -1.47 -13.68 -16.14
CA ALA A 14 -2.51 -14.05 -17.09
C ALA A 14 -2.02 -15.23 -17.93
N GLU A 15 -2.86 -16.24 -18.10
CA GLU A 15 -2.46 -17.54 -18.62
C GLU A 15 -3.63 -18.19 -19.37
N TYR A 16 -3.33 -18.98 -20.39
CA TYR A 16 -4.35 -19.67 -21.17
C TYR A 16 -4.78 -20.97 -20.53
N THR A 17 -6.07 -21.28 -20.62
CA THR A 17 -6.68 -22.57 -20.27
C THR A 17 -6.64 -22.93 -18.78
N VAL A 18 -6.36 -21.95 -17.91
CA VAL A 18 -6.31 -22.17 -16.45
C VAL A 18 -7.50 -21.52 -15.74
N ALA A 19 -8.03 -22.23 -14.74
CA ALA A 19 -9.13 -21.72 -13.91
C ALA A 19 -8.67 -20.60 -12.98
N LEU A 20 -7.46 -20.71 -12.44
CA LEU A 20 -6.85 -19.75 -11.54
C LEU A 20 -5.45 -19.35 -12.07
N PRO A 21 -5.20 -18.06 -12.33
CA PRO A 21 -3.95 -17.57 -12.91
C PRO A 21 -2.80 -17.47 -11.89
N LEU A 22 -2.69 -18.45 -10.97
CA LEU A 22 -1.73 -18.44 -9.86
C LEU A 22 -0.79 -19.64 -9.95
N TRP A 23 0.51 -19.43 -9.81
CA TRP A 23 1.51 -20.51 -9.84
C TRP A 23 2.45 -20.49 -8.64
N ASP A 24 2.98 -21.65 -8.27
CA ASP A 24 4.04 -21.76 -7.27
C ASP A 24 5.38 -21.31 -7.87
N ARG A 25 6.03 -20.35 -7.23
CA ARG A 25 7.37 -19.86 -7.59
C ARG A 25 8.38 -20.02 -6.47
N SER A 26 8.09 -20.89 -5.50
CA SER A 26 8.97 -21.14 -4.36
C SER A 26 10.33 -21.68 -4.80
N PRO A 27 11.43 -21.26 -4.16
CA PRO A 27 12.75 -21.82 -4.39
C PRO A 27 12.86 -23.20 -3.70
N SER A 28 12.16 -24.20 -4.24
CA SER A 28 12.20 -25.59 -3.77
C SER A 28 12.81 -26.51 -4.83
N PRO A 29 13.63 -27.51 -4.46
CA PRO A 29 14.05 -28.56 -5.38
C PRO A 29 12.88 -29.46 -5.83
N GLU A 30 11.81 -29.52 -5.02
CA GLU A 30 10.56 -30.22 -5.31
C GLU A 30 9.55 -29.22 -5.89
N LYS A 31 9.88 -28.62 -7.04
CA LYS A 31 9.00 -27.63 -7.69
C LYS A 31 7.63 -28.25 -7.98
N TRP A 32 6.57 -27.61 -7.50
CA TRP A 32 5.23 -27.84 -8.00
C TRP A 32 5.14 -27.26 -9.41
N PHE A 33 4.95 -28.11 -10.42
CA PHE A 33 4.78 -27.67 -11.80
C PHE A 33 3.28 -27.59 -12.11
N GLY A 34 2.71 -26.39 -12.03
CA GLY A 34 1.35 -26.13 -12.49
C GLY A 34 0.68 -24.96 -11.79
N PRO A 35 -0.44 -24.47 -12.36
CA PRO A 35 -1.29 -23.52 -11.66
C PRO A 35 -1.88 -24.14 -10.39
N PHE A 36 -2.17 -23.30 -9.41
CA PHE A 36 -2.95 -23.71 -8.24
C PHE A 36 -4.40 -23.96 -8.64
N GLU A 37 -5.00 -25.00 -8.06
CA GLU A 37 -6.44 -25.22 -8.16
C GLU A 37 -7.17 -24.33 -7.14
N PRO A 38 -8.43 -23.94 -7.42
CA PRO A 38 -9.29 -23.24 -6.46
C PRO A 38 -9.29 -23.92 -5.07
N GLY A 39 -9.20 -23.10 -4.02
CA GLY A 39 -9.18 -23.56 -2.63
C GLY A 39 -7.83 -24.04 -2.11
N MET A 40 -6.82 -24.33 -2.94
CA MET A 40 -5.52 -24.84 -2.46
C MET A 40 -4.80 -23.86 -1.53
N LEU A 41 -4.90 -22.56 -1.82
CA LEU A 41 -4.22 -21.51 -1.07
C LEU A 41 -5.04 -21.03 0.15
N GLY A 42 -6.29 -21.48 0.29
CA GLY A 42 -7.21 -21.01 1.32
C GLY A 42 -7.63 -19.56 1.13
N LEU A 43 -7.76 -19.09 -0.12
CA LEU A 43 -8.21 -17.74 -0.42
C LEU A 43 -9.73 -17.60 -0.22
N PRO A 44 -10.25 -16.39 0.04
CA PRO A 44 -11.68 -16.14 -0.01
C PRO A 44 -12.23 -16.47 -1.41
N ALA A 45 -13.35 -17.21 -1.49
CA ALA A 45 -13.96 -17.60 -2.76
C ALA A 45 -14.21 -16.42 -3.71
N ALA A 46 -14.67 -15.28 -3.18
CA ALA A 46 -14.88 -14.06 -3.96
C ALA A 46 -13.59 -13.50 -4.61
N LEU A 47 -12.42 -13.72 -4.00
CA LEU A 47 -11.14 -13.33 -4.59
C LEU A 47 -10.75 -14.29 -5.72
N GLU A 48 -10.94 -15.60 -5.52
CA GLU A 48 -10.71 -16.60 -6.58
C GLU A 48 -11.61 -16.36 -7.80
N ASP A 49 -12.89 -16.05 -7.57
CA ASP A 49 -13.85 -15.71 -8.64
C ASP A 49 -13.38 -14.50 -9.46
N ARG A 50 -12.87 -13.47 -8.77
CA ARG A 50 -12.37 -12.25 -9.42
C ARG A 50 -11.06 -12.49 -10.18
N LEU A 51 -10.15 -13.30 -9.64
CA LEU A 51 -8.92 -13.71 -10.33
C LEU A 51 -9.25 -14.51 -11.60
N GLY A 52 -10.17 -15.47 -11.51
CA GLY A 52 -10.62 -16.23 -12.69
C GLY A 52 -11.34 -15.36 -13.71
N ALA A 53 -12.17 -14.40 -13.27
CA ALA A 53 -12.82 -13.45 -14.17
C ALA A 53 -11.82 -12.54 -14.89
N TRP A 54 -10.80 -12.07 -14.17
CA TRP A 54 -9.71 -11.29 -14.75
C TRP A 54 -8.94 -12.08 -15.82
N ASN A 55 -8.62 -13.36 -15.56
CA ASN A 55 -7.96 -14.23 -16.54
C ASN A 55 -8.82 -14.52 -17.78
N ARG A 56 -10.12 -14.79 -17.60
CA ARG A 56 -11.04 -14.98 -18.74
C ARG A 56 -11.14 -13.75 -19.64
N ARG A 57 -11.05 -12.54 -19.08
CA ARG A 57 -10.99 -11.31 -19.88
C ARG A 57 -9.72 -11.25 -20.72
N PHE A 58 -8.58 -11.68 -20.17
CA PHE A 58 -7.34 -11.82 -20.95
C PHE A 58 -7.52 -12.82 -22.09
N GLU A 59 -8.00 -14.03 -21.82
CA GLU A 59 -8.20 -15.05 -22.86
C GLU A 59 -9.14 -14.57 -23.96
N THR A 60 -10.25 -13.91 -23.59
CA THR A 60 -11.21 -13.35 -24.54
C THR A 60 -10.60 -12.21 -25.37
N ALA A 61 -9.76 -11.37 -24.76
CA ALA A 61 -9.16 -10.22 -25.42
C ALA A 61 -8.00 -10.62 -26.34
N MET A 62 -7.24 -11.65 -26.00
CA MET A 62 -6.06 -12.07 -26.76
C MET A 62 -6.38 -13.03 -27.91
N ASP A 63 -7.56 -13.67 -27.91
CA ASP A 63 -8.12 -14.56 -28.95
C ASP A 63 -7.05 -15.30 -29.80
N SER A 64 -7.20 -15.39 -31.14
CA SER A 64 -6.25 -16.08 -32.02
C SER A 64 -5.01 -15.25 -32.37
N ASP A 65 -5.10 -13.93 -32.25
CA ASP A 65 -4.12 -13.01 -32.81
C ASP A 65 -3.08 -12.54 -31.78
N PHE A 66 -3.27 -12.88 -30.50
CA PHE A 66 -2.37 -12.55 -29.37
C PHE A 66 -2.09 -11.04 -29.22
N GLU A 67 -2.97 -10.21 -29.74
CA GLU A 67 -2.88 -8.75 -29.69
C GLU A 67 -4.02 -8.16 -28.86
N TRP A 68 -3.70 -7.16 -28.04
CA TRP A 68 -4.73 -6.45 -27.29
C TRP A 68 -5.62 -5.64 -28.23
N PRO A 69 -6.95 -5.61 -28.04
CA PRO A 69 -7.87 -4.84 -28.90
C PRO A 69 -7.57 -3.34 -28.93
N SER A 70 -6.93 -2.81 -27.88
CA SER A 70 -6.39 -1.46 -27.81
C SER A 70 -5.40 -1.34 -26.66
N ASP A 71 -4.56 -0.30 -26.68
CA ASP A 71 -3.68 0.06 -25.56
C ASP A 71 -4.47 0.34 -24.27
N ALA A 72 -5.66 0.93 -24.39
CA ALA A 72 -6.54 1.17 -23.24
C ALA A 72 -7.02 -0.14 -22.62
N ALA A 73 -7.43 -1.12 -23.44
CA ALA A 73 -7.85 -2.44 -22.94
C ALA A 73 -6.70 -3.18 -22.24
N ARG A 74 -5.51 -3.13 -22.83
CA ARG A 74 -4.28 -3.65 -22.21
C ARG A 74 -4.02 -2.99 -20.86
N LEU A 75 -4.07 -1.67 -20.79
CA LEU A 75 -3.79 -0.92 -19.58
C LEU A 75 -4.80 -1.23 -18.48
N THR A 76 -6.10 -1.24 -18.78
CA THR A 76 -7.15 -1.61 -17.82
C THR A 76 -6.90 -3.00 -17.26
N HIS A 77 -6.56 -3.97 -18.11
CA HIS A 77 -6.27 -5.32 -17.66
C HIS A 77 -5.04 -5.39 -16.73
N LEU A 78 -3.98 -4.64 -17.04
CA LEU A 78 -2.78 -4.56 -16.19
C LEU A 78 -3.07 -3.93 -14.83
N VAL A 79 -3.83 -2.82 -14.80
CA VAL A 79 -4.24 -2.14 -13.56
C VAL A 79 -5.07 -3.09 -12.68
N ASP A 80 -6.05 -3.78 -13.26
CA ASP A 80 -6.85 -4.77 -12.55
C ASP A 80 -5.98 -5.88 -11.94
N GLY A 81 -4.98 -6.35 -12.71
CA GLY A 81 -4.05 -7.39 -12.25
C GLY A 81 -3.19 -6.94 -11.07
N HIS A 82 -2.72 -5.69 -11.09
CA HIS A 82 -2.00 -5.10 -9.96
C HIS A 82 -2.88 -4.97 -8.70
N LEU A 83 -4.12 -4.52 -8.85
CA LEU A 83 -5.06 -4.42 -7.72
C LEU A 83 -5.36 -5.81 -7.13
N LEU A 84 -5.54 -6.81 -7.99
CA LEU A 84 -5.73 -8.21 -7.59
C LEU A 84 -4.48 -8.79 -6.91
N ALA A 85 -3.27 -8.47 -7.39
CA ALA A 85 -2.03 -8.88 -6.75
C ALA A 85 -1.91 -8.31 -5.32
N ALA A 86 -2.28 -7.04 -5.12
CA ALA A 86 -2.28 -6.42 -3.79
C ALA A 86 -3.34 -7.04 -2.85
N GLU A 87 -4.53 -7.35 -3.36
CA GLU A 87 -5.55 -8.10 -2.62
C GLU A 87 -5.09 -9.50 -2.26
N LEU A 88 -4.46 -10.21 -3.20
CA LEU A 88 -3.89 -11.52 -2.98
C LEU A 88 -2.79 -11.49 -1.91
N GLN A 89 -1.91 -10.48 -1.95
CA GLN A 89 -0.87 -10.31 -0.93
C GLN A 89 -1.48 -10.09 0.46
N ARG A 90 -2.58 -9.34 0.55
CA ARG A 90 -3.31 -9.16 1.82
C ARG A 90 -3.92 -10.48 2.29
N ALA A 91 -4.52 -11.27 1.41
CA ALA A 91 -5.13 -12.54 1.77
C ALA A 91 -4.12 -13.61 2.20
N LEU A 92 -2.93 -13.62 1.59
CA LEU A 92 -1.85 -14.56 1.93
C LEU A 92 -1.00 -14.09 3.11
N HIS A 93 -1.10 -12.81 3.50
CA HIS A 93 -0.34 -12.20 4.59
C HIS A 93 1.17 -12.48 4.47
N ASP A 94 1.78 -13.05 5.50
CA ASP A 94 3.19 -13.41 5.60
C ASP A 94 3.49 -14.84 5.12
N ARG A 95 2.47 -15.59 4.70
CA ARG A 95 2.62 -16.99 4.29
C ARG A 95 3.31 -17.14 2.94
N ALA A 96 3.15 -16.16 2.05
CA ALA A 96 3.76 -16.14 0.73
C ALA A 96 3.97 -14.71 0.21
N LEU A 97 5.02 -14.53 -0.60
CA LEU A 97 5.22 -13.34 -1.41
C LEU A 97 4.45 -13.45 -2.73
N VAL A 98 3.65 -12.44 -3.06
CA VAL A 98 2.96 -12.34 -4.35
C VAL A 98 3.83 -11.61 -5.36
N LEU A 99 4.00 -12.23 -6.53
CA LEU A 99 4.68 -11.67 -7.70
C LEU A 99 3.62 -11.42 -8.78
N TYR A 100 3.71 -10.32 -9.52
CA TYR A 100 2.81 -10.04 -10.64
C TYR A 100 3.63 -9.90 -11.92
N LEU A 101 3.28 -10.66 -12.96
CA LEU A 101 3.96 -10.67 -14.27
C LEU A 101 5.49 -10.87 -14.17
N ASP A 102 5.92 -11.99 -13.58
CA ASP A 102 7.32 -12.44 -13.70
C ASP A 102 7.49 -13.09 -15.08
N ASP A 103 8.03 -12.32 -16.03
CA ASP A 103 8.17 -12.69 -17.44
C ASP A 103 9.26 -13.74 -17.71
N GLY A 104 9.75 -14.42 -16.67
CA GLY A 104 10.71 -15.52 -16.80
C GLY A 104 12.03 -15.17 -17.50
N SER A 105 12.30 -13.89 -17.79
CA SER A 105 13.49 -13.47 -18.54
C SER A 105 14.64 -13.17 -17.59
N PRO A 106 15.78 -13.87 -17.68
CA PRO A 106 16.97 -13.50 -16.92
C PRO A 106 17.66 -12.22 -17.46
N ALA A 107 17.07 -11.45 -18.39
CA ALA A 107 17.82 -10.39 -19.10
C ALA A 107 17.09 -9.09 -19.48
N ALA A 108 15.84 -8.82 -19.07
CA ALA A 108 15.28 -7.47 -19.20
C ALA A 108 14.57 -7.09 -17.90
N PRO A 109 14.96 -6.01 -17.21
CA PRO A 109 14.15 -5.51 -16.11
C PRO A 109 12.82 -5.06 -16.69
N VAL A 110 11.74 -5.77 -16.37
CA VAL A 110 10.38 -5.25 -16.52
C VAL A 110 10.38 -3.88 -15.83
N PRO A 111 10.03 -2.79 -16.54
CA PRO A 111 10.05 -1.48 -15.94
C PRO A 111 9.20 -1.52 -14.68
N GLY A 112 9.74 -1.03 -13.56
CA GLY A 112 8.97 -0.98 -12.32
C GLY A 112 7.68 -0.17 -12.54
N ILE A 113 6.67 -0.36 -11.70
CA ILE A 113 5.38 0.36 -11.80
C ILE A 113 5.56 1.88 -12.01
N ILE A 114 6.56 2.49 -11.36
CA ILE A 114 6.92 3.91 -11.53
C ILE A 114 7.41 4.20 -12.95
N GLU A 115 8.24 3.34 -13.53
CA GLU A 115 8.73 3.50 -14.90
C GLU A 115 7.60 3.27 -15.90
N GLN A 116 6.70 2.32 -15.66
CA GLN A 116 5.52 2.14 -16.49
C GLN A 116 4.63 3.39 -16.48
N ILE A 117 4.35 3.96 -15.29
CA ILE A 117 3.61 5.23 -15.15
C ILE A 117 4.30 6.36 -15.93
N ARG A 118 5.64 6.42 -15.89
CA ARG A 118 6.42 7.42 -16.66
C ARG A 118 6.32 7.23 -18.17
N LEU A 119 6.15 5.99 -18.63
CA LEU A 119 6.02 5.64 -20.05
C LEU A 119 4.59 5.78 -20.58
N LEU A 120 3.59 6.01 -19.72
CA LEU A 120 2.22 6.25 -20.16
C LEU A 120 2.10 7.51 -21.01
N SER A 121 1.35 7.38 -22.11
CA SER A 121 0.93 8.51 -22.94
C SER A 121 0.09 9.50 -22.13
N GLU A 122 0.04 10.76 -22.59
CA GLU A 122 -0.73 11.80 -21.91
C GLU A 122 -2.24 11.48 -21.89
N GLU A 123 -2.74 10.88 -22.97
CA GLU A 123 -4.13 10.40 -23.06
C GLU A 123 -4.41 9.31 -22.01
N ALA A 124 -3.51 8.33 -21.87
CA ALA A 124 -3.65 7.28 -20.87
C ALA A 124 -3.62 7.84 -19.44
N VAL A 125 -2.75 8.82 -19.17
CA VAL A 125 -2.74 9.52 -17.88
C VAL A 125 -4.05 10.28 -17.67
N GLY A 126 -4.57 10.97 -18.69
CA GLY A 126 -5.85 11.69 -18.61
C GLY A 126 -7.05 10.78 -18.34
N VAL A 127 -7.05 9.55 -18.86
CA VAL A 127 -8.06 8.54 -18.55
C VAL A 127 -7.93 8.05 -17.11
N LEU A 128 -6.71 7.72 -16.65
CA LEU A 128 -6.47 7.27 -15.27
C LEU A 128 -6.80 8.33 -14.22
N ALA A 129 -6.51 9.60 -14.53
CA ALA A 129 -6.73 10.71 -13.62
C ALA A 129 -8.19 11.21 -13.58
N ARG A 130 -9.03 10.79 -14.53
CA ARG A 130 -10.40 11.31 -14.67
C ARG A 130 -11.25 11.15 -13.41
N ASP A 131 -11.06 10.04 -12.71
CA ASP A 131 -11.83 9.68 -11.52
C ASP A 131 -11.05 9.94 -10.21
N ILE A 132 -9.84 10.53 -10.29
CA ILE A 132 -9.00 10.83 -9.13
C ILE A 132 -9.04 12.34 -8.88
N ASP A 133 -9.68 12.76 -7.79
CA ASP A 133 -9.55 14.15 -7.33
C ASP A 133 -8.18 14.37 -6.68
N MET A 134 -7.24 14.88 -7.46
CA MET A 134 -5.90 15.18 -6.98
C MET A 134 -5.87 16.21 -5.85
N ASN A 135 -6.91 17.04 -5.67
CA ASN A 135 -7.00 17.97 -4.55
C ASN A 135 -7.20 17.23 -3.22
N GLU A 136 -7.89 16.09 -3.23
CA GLU A 136 -8.03 15.24 -2.04
C GLU A 136 -6.68 14.69 -1.56
N HIS A 137 -5.70 14.55 -2.47
CA HIS A 137 -4.36 14.03 -2.16
C HIS A 137 -3.31 15.11 -1.93
N ARG A 138 -3.64 16.40 -2.08
CA ARG A 138 -2.71 17.52 -1.80
C ARG A 138 -2.89 18.05 -0.39
N TRP A 139 -1.77 18.46 0.21
CA TRP A 139 -1.81 19.15 1.48
C TRP A 139 -2.30 20.59 1.30
N THR A 140 -3.13 21.04 2.24
CA THR A 140 -3.62 22.42 2.32
C THR A 140 -3.60 22.87 3.78
N PRO A 141 -3.19 24.12 4.08
CA PRO A 141 -3.20 24.64 5.45
C PRO A 141 -4.57 24.49 6.13
N GLY A 142 -4.58 24.04 7.38
CA GLY A 142 -5.80 23.89 8.18
C GLY A 142 -6.63 22.65 7.89
N ARG A 143 -6.20 21.76 6.99
CA ARG A 143 -6.83 20.45 6.78
C ARG A 143 -6.69 19.59 8.03
N ALA A 144 -7.76 18.91 8.42
CA ALA A 144 -7.71 17.94 9.50
C ALA A 144 -6.85 16.73 9.10
N PRO A 145 -5.96 16.24 9.98
CA PRO A 145 -5.11 15.11 9.65
C PRO A 145 -5.93 13.82 9.56
N SER A 146 -5.60 12.95 8.62
CA SER A 146 -6.09 11.57 8.59
C SER A 146 -5.18 10.62 9.36
N ARG A 147 -3.93 11.02 9.63
CA ARG A 147 -2.99 10.27 10.47
C ARG A 147 -2.15 11.19 11.34
N VAL A 148 -1.89 10.76 12.56
CA VAL A 148 -1.10 11.49 13.55
C VAL A 148 -0.04 10.55 14.14
N LEU A 149 1.22 10.97 14.12
CA LEU A 149 2.30 10.22 14.76
C LEU A 149 2.61 10.81 16.12
N LEU A 150 2.54 9.96 17.15
CA LEU A 150 3.11 10.23 18.46
C LEU A 150 4.62 9.95 18.39
N THR A 151 5.43 11.01 18.41
CA THR A 151 6.89 10.88 18.37
C THR A 151 7.54 11.76 19.44
N PRO A 152 8.50 11.24 20.22
CA PRO A 152 9.22 12.05 21.19
C PRO A 152 9.87 13.26 20.52
N SER A 153 9.69 14.44 21.10
CA SER A 153 10.27 15.71 20.64
C SER A 153 10.87 16.47 21.83
N ARG A 154 11.99 17.16 21.57
CA ARG A 154 12.56 18.11 22.53
C ARG A 154 11.86 19.45 22.38
N GLY A 155 10.90 19.70 23.26
CA GLY A 155 10.14 20.94 23.32
C GLY A 155 8.95 20.96 22.34
N GLY A 156 7.77 21.21 22.90
CA GLY A 156 6.51 21.26 22.17
C GLY A 156 5.69 19.97 22.28
N LEU A 157 4.64 19.90 21.48
CA LEU A 157 3.75 18.75 21.43
C LEU A 157 4.45 17.60 20.68
N PRO A 158 4.42 16.35 21.19
CA PRO A 158 5.03 15.20 20.51
C PRO A 158 4.11 14.61 19.41
N LEU A 159 3.43 15.47 18.65
CA LEU A 159 2.55 15.06 17.55
C LEU A 159 2.98 15.69 16.23
N VAL A 160 2.92 14.87 15.18
CA VAL A 160 3.23 15.28 13.81
C VAL A 160 2.12 14.77 12.89
N ASP A 161 1.70 15.61 11.94
CA ASP A 161 0.80 15.18 10.87
C ASP A 161 1.52 14.18 9.97
N ARG A 162 0.89 13.02 9.77
CA ARG A 162 1.39 11.94 8.90
C ARG A 162 0.36 11.53 7.85
N SER A 163 -0.57 12.43 7.55
CA SER A 163 -1.49 12.26 6.44
C SER A 163 -0.69 12.02 5.15
N PRO A 164 -1.03 11.02 4.34
CA PRO A 164 -0.30 10.68 3.12
C PRO A 164 -0.62 11.67 2.00
N LEU A 165 -0.33 12.96 2.22
CA LEU A 165 -0.63 14.06 1.32
C LEU A 165 0.62 14.56 0.60
N ILE A 166 0.45 14.88 -0.67
CA ILE A 166 1.48 15.42 -1.55
C ILE A 166 1.83 16.84 -1.11
N GLY A 167 3.13 17.12 -0.98
CA GLY A 167 3.66 18.43 -0.62
C GLY A 167 3.61 18.76 0.88
N MET A 168 3.20 17.81 1.72
CA MET A 168 3.22 17.99 3.17
C MET A 168 4.65 18.04 3.71
N THR A 169 4.92 18.96 4.62
CA THR A 169 6.23 19.12 5.28
C THR A 169 6.10 18.95 6.79
N ASP A 170 6.10 17.71 7.30
CA ASP A 170 6.16 17.36 8.73
C ASP A 170 5.57 18.40 9.69
N ASP A 171 4.31 18.76 9.48
CA ASP A 171 3.71 19.87 10.21
C ASP A 171 3.46 19.47 11.67
N ARG A 172 3.90 20.36 12.56
CA ARG A 172 3.57 20.25 13.97
C ARG A 172 2.08 20.51 14.15
N LEU A 173 1.42 19.57 14.81
CA LEU A 173 -0.01 19.69 15.07
C LEU A 173 -0.28 20.55 16.30
N ASP A 174 -1.37 21.31 16.24
CA ASP A 174 -1.93 22.00 17.40
C ASP A 174 -2.88 21.05 18.13
N ALA A 175 -2.65 20.83 19.43
CA ALA A 175 -3.49 19.99 20.26
C ALA A 175 -4.94 20.50 20.34
N HIS A 176 -5.15 21.82 20.29
CA HIS A 176 -6.47 22.42 20.29
C HIS A 176 -7.21 22.13 18.98
N ALA A 177 -6.52 22.17 17.84
CA ALA A 177 -7.10 21.83 16.54
C ALA A 177 -7.54 20.35 16.48
N LEU A 178 -6.86 19.48 17.22
CA LEU A 178 -7.21 18.07 17.37
C LEU A 178 -8.28 17.80 18.45
N GLY A 179 -8.73 18.83 19.18
CA GLY A 179 -9.68 18.66 20.29
C GLY A 179 -9.14 17.87 21.48
N LEU A 180 -7.81 17.83 21.67
CA LEU A 180 -7.21 17.02 22.74
C LEU A 180 -7.43 17.66 24.11
N PRO A 181 -7.85 16.88 25.13
CA PRO A 181 -7.98 17.37 26.50
C PRO A 181 -6.62 17.84 27.05
N SER A 182 -6.61 18.97 27.77
CA SER A 182 -5.38 19.55 28.36
C SER A 182 -4.62 18.59 29.28
N GLY A 183 -5.33 17.72 30.00
CA GLY A 183 -4.74 16.66 30.81
C GLY A 183 -3.96 15.62 30.00
N LEU A 184 -4.47 15.24 28.83
CA LEU A 184 -3.79 14.34 27.89
C LEU A 184 -2.55 15.00 27.30
N VAL A 185 -2.68 16.25 26.85
CA VAL A 185 -1.55 17.07 26.35
C VAL A 185 -0.41 17.14 27.37
N ALA A 186 -0.72 17.43 28.64
CA ALA A 186 0.28 17.50 29.69
C ALA A 186 0.98 16.16 29.95
N ARG A 187 0.28 15.03 29.81
CA ARG A 187 0.88 13.69 29.93
C ARG A 187 1.82 13.37 28.77
N MET A 188 1.44 13.74 27.56
CA MET A 188 2.25 13.55 26.36
C MET A 188 3.57 14.31 26.45
N VAL A 189 3.53 15.57 26.89
CA VAL A 189 4.75 16.39 27.10
C VAL A 189 5.68 15.72 28.12
N ARG A 190 5.16 15.32 29.30
CA ARG A 190 5.97 14.63 30.31
C ARG A 190 6.56 13.32 29.80
N TRP A 191 5.80 12.54 29.05
CA TRP A 191 6.30 11.31 28.42
C TRP A 191 7.44 11.61 27.44
N SER A 192 7.28 12.62 26.59
CA SER A 192 8.29 13.05 25.62
C SER A 192 9.59 13.54 26.30
N GLU A 193 9.47 14.31 27.37
CA GLU A 193 10.60 14.79 28.17
C GLU A 193 11.36 13.62 28.81
N ARG A 194 10.65 12.68 29.43
CA ARG A 194 11.27 11.47 30.00
C ARG A 194 11.98 10.65 28.93
N TRP A 195 11.33 10.45 27.79
CA TRP A 195 11.88 9.66 26.70
C TRP A 195 13.17 10.28 26.13
N THR A 196 13.14 11.58 25.86
CA THR A 196 14.28 12.30 25.27
C THR A 196 15.41 12.58 26.26
N GLY A 197 15.11 12.65 27.57
CA GLY A 197 16.07 12.80 28.66
C GLY A 197 16.77 11.51 29.06
N ALA A 198 16.12 10.35 28.92
CA ALA A 198 16.69 9.05 29.30
C ALA A 198 17.69 8.46 28.30
N GLY A 199 17.99 9.15 27.20
CA GLY A 199 18.97 8.71 26.20
C GLY A 199 18.52 7.59 25.27
N GLY A 200 17.22 7.25 25.23
CA GLY A 200 16.70 6.29 24.27
C GLY A 200 15.48 5.49 24.73
N ILE A 201 15.19 4.44 23.96
CA ILE A 201 14.02 3.57 24.08
C ILE A 201 14.18 2.65 25.30
N ALA A 202 13.73 3.09 26.47
CA ALA A 202 13.53 2.20 27.62
C ALA A 202 12.17 1.52 27.50
N THR A 203 12.08 0.21 27.79
CA THR A 203 10.82 -0.57 27.74
C THR A 203 9.63 0.10 28.46
N PRO A 204 9.79 0.73 29.63
CA PRO A 204 8.69 1.46 30.27
C PRO A 204 8.16 2.64 29.43
N GLY A 205 9.05 3.32 28.70
CA GLY A 205 8.66 4.39 27.78
C GLY A 205 7.76 3.87 26.67
N LEU A 206 8.10 2.73 26.06
CA LEU A 206 7.31 2.10 24.99
C LEU A 206 5.90 1.75 25.45
N VAL A 207 5.77 1.15 26.63
CA VAL A 207 4.46 0.80 27.21
C VAL A 207 3.64 2.07 27.45
N ASP A 208 4.21 3.09 28.09
CA ASP A 208 3.55 4.39 28.30
C ASP A 208 3.12 5.04 26.96
N GLY A 209 3.96 4.90 25.93
CA GLY A 209 3.69 5.44 24.60
C GLY A 209 2.52 4.75 23.90
N HIS A 210 2.41 3.42 24.00
CA HIS A 210 1.25 2.69 23.47
C HIS A 210 -0.04 3.06 24.19
N LEU A 211 0.00 3.22 25.51
CA LEU A 211 -1.17 3.67 26.28
C LEU A 211 -1.58 5.09 25.88
N LEU A 212 -0.61 6.00 25.72
CA LEU A 212 -0.87 7.36 25.24
C LEU A 212 -1.44 7.36 23.82
N ALA A 213 -0.91 6.55 22.91
CA ALA A 213 -1.43 6.44 21.54
C ALA A 213 -2.90 5.99 21.52
N ALA A 214 -3.26 5.02 22.36
CA ALA A 214 -4.64 4.57 22.49
C ALA A 214 -5.58 5.66 23.05
N GLU A 215 -5.12 6.44 24.03
CA GLU A 215 -5.89 7.56 24.56
C GLU A 215 -6.05 8.71 23.56
N ILE A 216 -4.99 9.01 22.80
CA ILE A 216 -5.06 9.98 21.69
C ILE A 216 -6.06 9.48 20.66
N GLN A 217 -6.01 8.21 20.28
CA GLN A 217 -6.93 7.59 19.31
C GLN A 217 -8.40 7.74 19.75
N ALA A 218 -8.68 7.54 21.03
CA ALA A 218 -10.01 7.74 21.58
C ALA A 218 -10.45 9.22 21.55
N ALA A 219 -9.53 10.16 21.75
CA ALA A 219 -9.81 11.59 21.75
C ALA A 219 -10.02 12.16 20.33
N VAL A 220 -9.19 11.77 19.36
CA VAL A 220 -9.29 12.27 17.97
C VAL A 220 -10.40 11.57 17.16
N GLY A 221 -10.88 10.43 17.63
CA GLY A 221 -11.94 9.65 16.99
C GLY A 221 -11.45 8.71 15.88
N ALA A 222 -12.36 7.89 15.36
CA ALA A 222 -12.04 6.82 14.41
C ALA A 222 -11.63 7.30 13.00
N GLY A 223 -11.83 8.59 12.69
CA GLY A 223 -11.45 9.19 11.41
C GLY A 223 -9.96 9.54 11.28
N VAL A 224 -9.21 9.46 12.38
CA VAL A 224 -7.79 9.80 12.42
C VAL A 224 -7.01 8.62 12.98
N GLU A 225 -6.07 8.10 12.21
CA GLU A 225 -5.22 6.97 12.63
C GLU A 225 -4.05 7.48 13.49
N VAL A 226 -3.91 6.95 14.71
CA VAL A 226 -2.78 7.28 15.60
C VAL A 226 -1.67 6.26 15.49
N LEU A 227 -0.46 6.73 15.19
CA LEU A 227 0.71 5.90 14.94
C LEU A 227 1.70 5.97 16.12
N PHE A 228 2.17 4.80 16.58
CA PHE A 228 3.24 4.62 17.58
C PHE A 228 3.66 3.13 17.66
N PRO A 229 4.95 2.76 17.89
CA PRO A 229 6.19 3.51 17.71
C PRO A 229 6.80 3.36 16.30
N GLU A 230 6.15 2.57 15.43
CA GLU A 230 6.77 1.98 14.22
C GLU A 230 6.47 2.69 12.90
N ALA A 231 5.75 3.81 12.93
CA ALA A 231 5.59 4.63 11.73
C ALA A 231 6.78 5.59 11.57
N GLY A 232 7.90 5.05 11.07
CA GLY A 232 8.92 5.92 10.49
C GLY A 232 8.36 6.74 9.32
N ALA A 233 9.00 7.87 9.00
CA ALA A 233 8.56 8.75 7.90
C ALA A 233 8.32 7.99 6.57
N ALA A 234 9.09 6.93 6.32
CA ALA A 234 8.95 6.07 5.15
C ALA A 234 7.60 5.34 5.02
N ARG A 235 6.91 5.01 6.13
CA ARG A 235 5.59 4.35 6.10
C ARG A 235 4.42 5.34 6.02
N SER A 236 4.70 6.63 6.21
CA SER A 236 3.70 7.71 6.19
C SER A 236 3.74 8.54 4.91
N ALA A 237 4.75 8.33 4.06
CA ALA A 237 4.84 9.00 2.77
C ALA A 237 3.72 8.53 1.83
N PRO A 238 3.20 9.40 0.96
CA PRO A 238 2.47 8.98 -0.23
C PRO A 238 3.26 7.88 -0.97
N SER A 239 2.56 6.91 -1.56
CA SER A 239 3.25 5.85 -2.28
C SER A 239 4.04 6.43 -3.46
N PRO A 240 5.18 5.84 -3.83
CA PRO A 240 5.97 6.29 -4.99
C PRO A 240 5.15 6.36 -6.29
N GLU A 241 4.16 5.48 -6.44
CA GLU A 241 3.22 5.45 -7.56
C GLU A 241 2.31 6.68 -7.57
N LEU A 242 1.73 7.05 -6.42
CA LEU A 242 0.89 8.23 -6.29
C LEU A 242 1.69 9.51 -6.60
N LEU A 243 2.94 9.57 -6.13
CA LEU A 243 3.84 10.68 -6.46
C LEU A 243 4.13 10.75 -7.97
N ALA A 244 4.38 9.61 -8.61
CA ALA A 244 4.64 9.54 -10.04
C ALA A 244 3.43 9.97 -10.90
N VAL A 245 2.22 9.58 -10.50
CA VAL A 245 0.96 10.01 -11.14
C VAL A 245 0.74 11.51 -10.95
N ALA A 246 0.91 12.02 -9.73
CA ALA A 246 0.74 13.44 -9.42
C ALA A 246 1.70 14.33 -10.23
N ASP A 247 2.95 13.90 -10.37
CA ASP A 247 3.96 14.58 -11.18
C ASP A 247 3.62 14.60 -12.68
N ARG A 248 2.93 13.57 -13.19
CA ARG A 248 2.47 13.54 -14.58
C ARG A 248 1.30 14.48 -14.80
N ILE A 249 0.30 14.45 -13.93
CA ILE A 249 -0.87 15.35 -14.00
C ILE A 249 -0.43 16.81 -13.95
N ALA A 250 0.43 17.18 -13.01
CA ALA A 250 0.93 18.55 -12.87
C ALA A 250 1.76 19.04 -14.08
N ARG A 251 2.23 18.16 -14.97
CA ARG A 251 2.86 18.56 -16.24
C ARG A 251 1.84 18.84 -17.33
N LEU A 252 0.70 18.14 -17.34
CA LEU A 252 -0.37 18.32 -18.32
C LEU A 252 -1.17 19.61 -18.09
N GLU A 253 -1.20 20.07 -16.83
CA GLU A 253 -1.90 21.30 -16.43
C GLU A 253 -1.08 22.60 -16.66
N ARG A 254 0.15 22.51 -17.18
CA ARG A 254 1.04 23.65 -17.47
C ARG A 254 1.02 24.01 -18.95
#